data_AF-A0A7J2J5I8-F1
#
_entry.id   AF-A0A7J2J5I8-F1
#
_cell.length_a   1.000
_cell.length_b   1.000
_cell.length_c   1.000
_cell.angle_alpha   90.00
_cell.angle_beta   90.00
_cell.angle_gamma   90.00
#
_symmetry.space_group_name_H-M   'P 1'
#
loop_
_entity.id
_entity.type
_entity.pdbx_description
1 polymer ?
#
loop_
_entity_poly.entity_id
_entity_poly.type
_entity_poly.pdbx_seq_one_letter_code
_entity_poly.pdbx_strand_id
1 'polypeptide(L)'
;MNLANFSKRNLPLRILKAGIKAILVYITYLVFTLLIQQMCEFIGEYIPLVDVFFAAIAIFAFLIEFFSGTIFKYMLEFSRNLFVIFYCIIALDGGIIDASVQNATIILNLQFFLLMIVLINLVGITRTVLSAINFLYEKSEEKIID
;
A
#
# COMPACT_ATOMS: atom_id res chain seq x y z
N MET A 1 -2.91 15.81 26.02
CA MET A 1 -2.86 14.36 25.71
C MET A 1 -4.17 13.77 26.17
N ASN A 2 -5.08 13.48 25.24
CA ASN A 2 -6.44 13.03 25.58
C ASN A 2 -6.66 11.62 25.01
N LEU A 3 -6.28 10.62 25.81
CA LEU A 3 -6.53 9.19 25.57
C LEU A 3 -8.02 8.84 25.78
N ALA A 4 -8.86 9.80 26.18
CA ALA A 4 -10.26 9.56 26.57
C ALA A 4 -11.27 9.56 25.41
N ASN A 5 -10.89 9.95 24.19
CA ASN A 5 -11.78 9.85 23.02
C ASN A 5 -11.68 8.51 22.27
N PHE A 6 -11.17 7.47 22.94
CA PHE A 6 -11.46 6.07 22.61
C PHE A 6 -12.92 5.76 22.97
N SER A 7 -13.86 6.47 22.33
CA SER A 7 -15.28 6.17 22.47
C SER A 7 -15.52 4.77 21.91
N LYS A 8 -15.82 3.81 22.80
CA LYS A 8 -16.15 2.41 22.48
C LYS A 8 -17.23 2.28 21.39
N ARG A 9 -18.00 3.34 21.14
CA ARG A 9 -19.05 3.41 20.13
C ARG A 9 -18.52 3.56 18.68
N ASN A 10 -17.32 4.10 18.49
CA ASN A 10 -16.74 4.37 17.17
C ASN A 10 -15.77 3.29 16.68
N LEU A 11 -15.27 2.45 17.59
CA LEU A 11 -14.43 1.27 17.28
C LEU A 11 -15.09 0.28 16.30
N PRO A 12 -16.34 -0.18 16.50
CA PRO A 12 -16.94 -1.14 15.57
C PRO A 12 -17.11 -0.56 14.15
N LEU A 13 -17.41 0.74 14.03
CA LEU A 13 -17.51 1.42 12.74
C LEU A 13 -16.15 1.54 12.03
N ARG A 14 -15.07 1.77 12.78
CA ARG A 14 -13.70 1.79 12.23
C ARG A 14 -13.26 0.41 11.75
N ILE A 15 -13.53 -0.63 12.53
CA ILE A 15 -13.21 -2.01 12.14
C ILE A 15 -14.00 -2.38 10.88
N LEU A 16 -15.28 -2.02 10.81
CA LEU A 16 -16.10 -2.24 9.62
C LEU A 16 -15.53 -1.53 8.39
N LYS A 17 -15.19 -0.24 8.50
CA LYS A 17 -14.56 0.53 7.41
C LYS A 17 -13.22 -0.06 6.98
N ALA A 18 -12.39 -0.46 7.94
CA ALA A 18 -11.11 -1.10 7.68
C ALA A 18 -11.29 -2.43 6.95
N GLY A 19 -12.27 -3.23 7.36
CA GLY A 19 -12.68 -4.46 6.68
C GLY A 19 -13.12 -4.20 5.24
N ILE A 20 -13.97 -3.20 5.01
CA ILE A 20 -14.41 -2.82 3.66
C ILE A 20 -13.21 -2.44 2.77
N LYS A 21 -12.25 -1.67 3.29
CA LYS A 21 -11.04 -1.32 2.52
C LYS A 21 -10.16 -2.52 2.21
N ALA A 22 -9.98 -3.44 3.16
CA ALA A 22 -9.24 -4.68 2.94
C ALA A 22 -9.94 -5.58 1.90
N ILE A 23 -11.27 -5.69 1.97
CA ILE A 23 -12.08 -6.41 0.97
C ILE A 23 -11.91 -5.77 -0.41
N LEU A 24 -11.87 -4.44 -0.51
CA LEU A 24 -11.64 -3.75 -1.79
C LEU A 24 -10.27 -4.13 -2.37
N VAL A 25 -9.21 -4.17 -1.55
CA VAL A 25 -7.90 -4.67 -1.99
C VAL A 25 -7.97 -6.12 -2.46
N TYR A 26 -8.71 -6.98 -1.75
CA TYR A 26 -8.89 -8.37 -2.16
C TYR A 26 -9.67 -8.51 -3.48
N ILE A 27 -10.68 -7.69 -3.73
CA ILE A 27 -11.38 -7.64 -5.02
C ILE A 27 -10.40 -7.23 -6.13
N THR A 28 -9.55 -6.23 -5.89
CA THR A 28 -8.50 -5.84 -6.85
C THR A 28 -7.54 -7.00 -7.12
N TYR A 29 -7.14 -7.74 -6.09
CA TYR A 29 -6.33 -8.96 -6.24
C TYR A 29 -7.04 -9.99 -7.13
N LEU A 30 -8.32 -10.28 -6.88
CA LEU A 30 -9.07 -11.24 -7.69
C LEU A 30 -9.15 -10.82 -9.17
N VAL A 31 -9.45 -9.54 -9.43
CA VAL A 31 -9.47 -9.01 -10.81
C VAL A 31 -8.09 -9.12 -11.45
N PHE A 32 -7.03 -8.80 -10.70
CA PHE A 32 -5.65 -8.92 -11.17
C PHE A 32 -5.30 -10.37 -11.54
N THR A 33 -5.62 -11.34 -10.68
CA THR A 33 -5.39 -12.76 -10.93
C THR A 33 -6.14 -13.26 -12.16
N LEU A 34 -7.37 -12.82 -12.39
CA LEU A 34 -8.13 -13.14 -13.60
C LEU A 34 -7.47 -12.60 -14.89
N LEU A 35 -6.85 -11.41 -14.83
CA LEU A 35 -6.16 -10.82 -15.97
C LEU A 35 -4.86 -11.56 -16.31
N ILE A 36 -4.11 -11.99 -15.29
CA ILE A 36 -2.84 -12.70 -15.50
C ILE A 36 -3.00 -14.21 -15.71
N GLN A 37 -4.20 -14.76 -15.56
CA GLN A 37 -4.44 -16.20 -15.69
C GLN A 37 -3.98 -16.77 -17.04
N GLN A 38 -4.15 -16.00 -18.13
CA GLN A 38 -3.69 -16.38 -19.48
C GLN A 38 -2.16 -16.34 -19.61
N MET A 39 -1.49 -15.62 -18.71
CA MET A 39 -0.03 -15.45 -18.70
C MET A 39 0.63 -16.36 -17.65
N CYS A 40 -0.12 -17.18 -16.90
CA CYS A 40 0.43 -18.00 -15.81
C CYS A 40 1.61 -18.89 -16.23
N GLU A 41 1.64 -19.37 -17.48
CA GLU A 41 2.78 -20.14 -18.01
C GLU A 41 4.08 -19.33 -18.10
N PHE A 42 3.99 -18.00 -18.23
CA PHE A 42 5.14 -17.10 -18.38
C PHE A 42 5.61 -16.49 -17.05
N ILE A 43 4.68 -16.27 -16.11
CA ILE A 43 4.94 -15.49 -14.88
C ILE A 43 4.80 -16.33 -13.61
N GLY A 44 4.72 -17.67 -13.73
CA GLY A 44 4.45 -18.59 -12.63
C GLY A 44 5.37 -18.42 -11.42
N GLU A 45 6.64 -18.14 -11.65
CA GLU A 45 7.64 -17.91 -10.58
C GLU A 45 7.37 -16.64 -9.76
N TYR A 46 6.64 -15.67 -10.31
CA TYR A 46 6.30 -14.41 -9.65
C TYR A 46 4.96 -14.47 -8.92
N ILE A 47 4.16 -15.53 -9.06
CA ILE A 47 2.86 -15.65 -8.37
C ILE A 47 3.00 -15.48 -6.85
N PRO A 48 3.96 -16.13 -6.16
CA PRO A 48 4.14 -15.93 -4.72
C PRO A 48 4.49 -14.48 -4.36
N LEU A 49 5.25 -13.78 -5.22
CA LEU A 49 5.59 -12.37 -5.03
C LEU A 49 4.35 -11.47 -5.18
N VAL A 50 3.44 -11.79 -6.09
CA VAL A 50 2.18 -11.06 -6.23
C VAL A 50 1.31 -11.29 -4.99
N ASP A 51 1.17 -12.54 -4.54
CA ASP A 51 0.35 -12.88 -3.37
C ASP A 51 0.81 -12.16 -2.10
N VAL A 52 2.12 -12.19 -1.82
CA VAL A 52 2.71 -11.50 -0.68
C VAL A 52 2.51 -9.98 -0.78
N PHE A 53 2.65 -9.41 -1.97
CA PHE A 53 2.42 -7.98 -2.18
C PHE A 53 0.98 -7.59 -1.82
N PHE A 54 -0.01 -8.28 -2.38
CA PHE A 54 -1.41 -7.95 -2.11
C PHE A 54 -1.80 -8.20 -0.65
N ALA A 55 -1.28 -9.26 -0.03
CA ALA A 55 -1.48 -9.51 1.40
C ALA A 55 -0.94 -8.35 2.25
N ALA A 56 0.28 -7.89 1.98
CA ALA A 56 0.87 -6.76 2.69
C ALA A 56 0.06 -5.46 2.49
N ILE A 57 -0.38 -5.17 1.26
CA ILE A 57 -1.21 -3.99 0.97
C ILE A 57 -2.57 -4.07 1.69
N ALA A 58 -3.19 -5.25 1.77
CA ALA A 58 -4.43 -5.44 2.51
C ALA A 58 -4.23 -5.18 4.01
N ILE A 59 -3.13 -5.67 4.59
CA ILE A 59 -2.77 -5.40 6.00
C ILE A 59 -2.57 -3.91 6.23
N PHE A 60 -1.80 -3.21 5.37
CA PHE A 60 -1.63 -1.77 5.48
C PHE A 60 -2.97 -1.02 5.35
N ALA A 61 -3.81 -1.39 4.39
CA ALA A 61 -5.11 -0.77 4.19
C ALA A 61 -6.00 -0.90 5.44
N PHE A 62 -5.99 -2.07 6.07
CA PHE A 62 -6.69 -2.30 7.32
C PHE A 62 -6.11 -1.44 8.46
N LEU A 63 -4.79 -1.50 8.69
CA LEU A 63 -4.14 -0.78 9.79
C LEU A 63 -4.31 0.74 9.67
N ILE A 64 -4.14 1.31 8.49
CA ILE A 64 -4.30 2.75 8.24
C ILE A 64 -5.71 3.21 8.62
N GLU A 65 -6.74 2.46 8.24
CA GLU A 65 -8.13 2.81 8.55
C GLU A 65 -8.47 2.57 10.02
N PHE A 66 -7.94 1.50 10.61
CA PHE A 66 -8.11 1.19 12.03
C PHE A 66 -7.53 2.31 12.92
N PHE A 67 -6.33 2.79 12.58
CA PHE A 67 -5.66 3.90 13.25
C PHE A 67 -6.08 5.29 12.73
N SER A 68 -7.15 5.39 11.93
CA SER A 68 -7.65 6.66 11.42
C SER A 68 -7.83 7.70 12.54
N GLY A 69 -7.57 8.99 12.26
CA GLY A 69 -7.66 10.05 13.27
C GLY A 69 -6.58 10.04 14.35
N THR A 70 -5.54 9.22 14.20
CA THR A 70 -4.33 9.25 15.04
C THR A 70 -3.12 9.59 14.19
N ILE A 71 -2.03 10.03 14.83
CA ILE A 71 -0.76 10.28 14.13
C ILE A 71 -0.20 8.99 13.50
N PHE A 72 -0.52 7.82 14.06
CA PHE A 72 -0.09 6.51 13.54
C PHE A 72 -0.63 6.22 12.13
N LYS A 73 -1.78 6.78 11.76
CA LYS A 73 -2.31 6.68 10.39
C LYS A 73 -1.26 7.17 9.37
N TYR A 74 -0.67 8.34 9.62
CA TYR A 74 0.29 8.95 8.70
C TYR A 74 1.61 8.17 8.67
N MET A 75 2.06 7.67 9.83
CA MET A 75 3.23 6.79 9.88
C MET A 75 3.02 5.52 9.04
N LEU A 76 1.85 4.88 9.16
CA LEU A 76 1.51 3.68 8.39
C LEU A 76 1.36 3.95 6.89
N GLU A 77 0.77 5.09 6.50
CA GLU A 77 0.70 5.50 5.10
C GLU A 77 2.08 5.73 4.49
N PHE A 78 2.98 6.37 5.25
CA PHE A 78 4.37 6.57 4.85
C PHE A 78 5.11 5.23 4.70
N SER A 79 4.98 4.35 5.70
CA SER A 79 5.56 3.00 5.67
C SER A 79 5.03 2.16 4.50
N ARG A 80 3.73 2.25 4.19
CA ARG A 80 3.14 1.55 3.04
C ARG A 80 3.78 2.03 1.73
N ASN A 81 3.94 3.33 1.54
CA ASN A 81 4.53 3.86 0.31
C ASN A 81 6.01 3.45 0.17
N LEU A 82 6.77 3.45 1.28
CA LEU A 82 8.13 2.92 1.29
C LEU A 82 8.16 1.41 1.00
N PHE A 83 7.25 0.64 1.60
CA PHE A 83 7.11 -0.78 1.34
C PHE A 83 6.91 -1.04 -0.15
N VAL A 84 5.99 -0.33 -0.80
CA VAL A 84 5.75 -0.48 -2.24
C VAL A 84 7.02 -0.19 -3.05
N ILE A 85 7.75 0.89 -2.72
CA ILE A 85 9.01 1.22 -3.40
C ILE A 85 10.03 0.09 -3.26
N PHE A 86 10.37 -0.31 -2.04
CA PHE A 86 11.41 -1.31 -1.80
C PHE A 86 11.00 -2.68 -2.32
N TYR A 87 9.74 -3.06 -2.13
CA TYR A 87 9.22 -4.34 -2.60
C TYR A 87 9.32 -4.43 -4.12
N CYS A 88 8.87 -3.41 -4.86
CA CYS A 88 8.94 -3.43 -6.32
C CYS A 88 10.38 -3.41 -6.84
N ILE A 89 11.31 -2.68 -6.19
CA ILE A 89 12.73 -2.70 -6.58
C ILE A 89 13.32 -4.10 -6.44
N ILE A 90 13.06 -4.77 -5.31
CA ILE A 90 13.58 -6.11 -5.02
C ILE A 90 12.90 -7.18 -5.89
N ALA A 91 11.57 -7.15 -6.00
CA ALA A 91 10.80 -8.16 -6.72
C ALA A 91 11.01 -8.14 -8.24
N LEU A 92 11.39 -6.99 -8.80
CA LEU A 92 11.63 -6.82 -10.24
C LEU A 92 13.12 -6.81 -10.61
N ASP A 93 14.03 -7.09 -9.67
CA ASP A 93 15.49 -7.05 -9.85
C ASP A 93 15.98 -5.79 -10.59
N GLY A 94 15.50 -4.62 -10.17
CA GLY A 94 15.85 -3.35 -10.82
C GLY A 94 15.11 -3.05 -12.14
N GLY A 95 14.17 -3.90 -12.54
CA GLY A 95 13.24 -3.66 -13.65
C GLY A 95 13.52 -4.46 -14.92
N ILE A 96 14.33 -5.52 -14.87
CA ILE A 96 14.53 -6.41 -16.02
C ILE A 96 14.03 -7.80 -15.61
N ILE A 97 13.03 -8.29 -16.34
CA ILE A 97 12.49 -9.64 -16.15
C ILE A 97 12.85 -10.48 -17.37
N ASP A 98 13.55 -11.57 -17.15
CA ASP A 98 13.89 -12.54 -18.17
C ASP A 98 13.03 -13.80 -17.97
N ALA A 99 12.19 -14.11 -18.96
CA ALA A 99 11.38 -15.33 -18.99
C ALA A 99 11.81 -16.22 -20.14
N SER A 100 12.13 -17.48 -19.88
CA SER A 100 12.47 -18.47 -20.91
C SER A 100 11.30 -19.40 -21.16
N VAL A 101 10.79 -19.42 -22.40
CA VAL A 101 9.67 -20.29 -22.78
C VAL A 101 10.01 -21.06 -24.05
N GLN A 102 10.01 -22.39 -23.94
CA GLN A 102 10.07 -23.34 -25.07
C GLN A 102 11.12 -22.98 -26.15
N ASN A 103 12.32 -22.54 -25.72
CA ASN A 103 13.49 -22.10 -26.52
C ASN A 103 13.54 -20.62 -26.96
N ALA A 104 12.62 -19.76 -26.52
CA ALA A 104 12.71 -18.31 -26.69
C ALA A 104 12.91 -17.60 -25.35
N THR A 105 13.84 -16.65 -25.30
CA THR A 105 14.00 -15.75 -24.14
C THR A 105 13.25 -14.46 -24.41
N ILE A 106 12.27 -14.16 -23.57
CA ILE A 106 11.54 -12.90 -23.59
C ILE A 106 12.12 -12.03 -22.48
N ILE A 107 12.65 -10.88 -22.87
CA ILE A 107 13.20 -9.87 -21.95
C ILE A 107 12.19 -8.73 -21.86
N LEU A 108 11.64 -8.52 -20.67
CA LEU A 108 10.74 -7.41 -20.37
C LEU A 108 11.50 -6.36 -19.57
N ASN A 109 11.72 -5.20 -20.19
CA ASN A 109 12.25 -4.03 -19.51
C ASN A 109 11.11 -3.22 -18.89
N LEU A 110 10.96 -3.37 -17.57
CA LEU A 110 10.02 -2.66 -16.70
C LEU A 110 10.68 -1.50 -15.94
N GLN A 111 11.89 -1.08 -16.29
CA GLN A 111 12.60 -0.02 -15.58
C GLN A 111 11.83 1.30 -15.57
N PHE A 112 11.18 1.66 -16.68
CA PHE A 112 10.33 2.85 -16.74
C PHE A 112 9.09 2.72 -15.84
N PHE A 113 8.48 1.53 -15.79
CA PHE A 113 7.35 1.24 -14.91
C PHE A 113 7.76 1.32 -13.44
N LEU A 114 8.93 0.76 -13.08
CA LEU A 114 9.50 0.86 -11.74
C LEU A 114 9.76 2.34 -11.36
N LEU A 115 10.32 3.13 -12.27
CA LEU A 115 10.52 4.56 -12.06
C LEU A 115 9.19 5.28 -11.78
N MET A 116 8.14 5.00 -12.54
CA MET A 116 6.81 5.58 -12.31
C MET A 116 6.27 5.20 -10.92
N ILE A 117 6.40 3.93 -10.51
CA ILE A 117 5.99 3.48 -9.18
C ILE A 117 6.74 4.26 -8.10
N VAL A 118 8.07 4.40 -8.24
CA VAL A 118 8.88 5.14 -7.28
C VAL A 118 8.43 6.59 -7.16
N LEU A 119 8.24 7.27 -8.30
CA LEU A 119 7.82 8.67 -8.33
C LEU A 119 6.43 8.87 -7.69
N ILE A 120 5.45 8.03 -8.05
CA ILE A 120 4.09 8.12 -7.49
C ILE A 120 4.11 7.91 -5.98
N ASN A 121 4.87 6.94 -5.48
CA ASN A 121 4.98 6.68 -4.04
C ASN A 121 5.75 7.79 -3.31
N LEU A 122 6.74 8.41 -3.96
CA LEU A 122 7.46 9.56 -3.39
C LEU A 122 6.54 10.78 -3.25
N VAL A 123 5.70 11.05 -4.26
CA VAL A 123 4.62 12.05 -4.16
C VAL A 123 3.64 11.69 -3.04
N GLY A 124 3.29 10.40 -2.92
CA GLY A 124 2.47 9.89 -1.82
C GLY A 124 3.09 10.17 -0.45
N ILE A 125 4.40 9.94 -0.29
CA ILE A 125 5.16 10.24 0.92
C ILE A 125 5.08 11.74 1.25
N THR A 126 5.37 12.61 0.29
CA THR A 126 5.30 14.06 0.48
C THR A 126 3.91 14.49 0.94
N ARG A 127 2.85 13.96 0.32
CA ARG A 127 1.47 14.22 0.71
C ARG A 127 1.18 13.75 2.13
N THR A 128 1.64 12.57 2.51
CA THR A 128 1.44 12.02 3.86
C THR A 128 2.17 12.86 4.91
N VAL A 129 3.40 13.30 4.66
CA VAL A 129 4.16 14.18 5.56
C VAL A 129 3.45 15.51 5.73
N LEU A 130 3.03 16.16 4.64
CA LEU A 130 2.31 17.43 4.71
C LEU A 130 0.99 17.30 5.49
N SER A 131 0.26 16.19 5.28
CA SER A 131 -0.98 15.90 5.99
C SER A 131 -0.76 15.64 7.48
N ALA A 132 0.37 15.02 7.85
CA ALA A 132 0.76 14.82 9.24
C ALA A 132 1.09 16.14 9.94
N ILE A 133 1.81 17.04 9.27
CA ILE A 133 2.11 18.38 9.78
C ILE A 133 0.81 19.16 10.02
N ASN A 134 -0.10 19.16 9.03
CA ASN A 134 -1.38 19.85 9.17
C ASN A 134 -2.20 19.33 10.35
N PHE A 135 -2.23 18.00 10.53
CA PHE A 135 -2.91 17.37 11.67
C PHE A 135 -2.31 17.79 13.02
N LEU A 136 -0.98 17.90 13.11
CA LEU A 136 -0.31 18.35 14.34
C LEU A 136 -0.58 19.83 14.62
N TYR A 137 -0.61 20.66 13.57
CA TYR A 137 -0.90 22.08 13.66
C TYR A 137 -2.32 22.34 14.16
N GLU A 138 -3.33 21.72 13.54
CA GLU A 138 -4.74 21.84 13.92
C GLU A 138 -4.97 21.41 15.38
N LYS A 139 -4.28 20.34 15.80
CA LYS A 139 -4.33 19.87 17.19
C LYS A 139 -3.61 20.78 18.20
N SER A 140 -2.68 21.59 17.73
CA SER A 140 -2.02 22.60 18.56
C SER A 140 -2.89 23.84 18.75
N GLU A 141 -3.63 24.27 17.73
CA GLU A 141 -4.57 25.40 17.81
C GLU A 141 -5.76 25.10 18.72
N GLU A 142 -6.36 23.90 18.64
CA GLU A 142 -7.41 23.47 19.58
C GLU A 142 -6.98 23.61 21.05
N LYS A 143 -5.69 23.34 21.33
CA LYS A 143 -5.15 23.37 22.69
C LYS A 143 -4.77 24.79 23.18
N ILE A 144 -4.80 25.80 22.31
CA ILE A 144 -4.51 27.20 22.66
C ILE A 144 -5.82 27.96 22.95
N ILE A 145 -6.94 27.49 22.39
CA ILE A 145 -8.26 28.14 22.50
C ILE A 145 -9.07 27.61 23.71
N ASP A 146 -8.71 26.44 24.24
CA ASP A 146 -9.18 25.88 25.54
C ASP A 146 -8.33 26.35 26.73
#